data_AF-A0A972JXE5-F1
#
_entry.id   AF-A0A972JXE5-F1
#
_cell.length_a   1.000
_cell.length_b   1.000
_cell.length_c   1.000
_cell.angle_alpha   90.00
_cell.angle_beta   90.00
_cell.angle_gamma   90.00
#
_symmetry.space_group_name_H-M   'P 1'
#
loop_
_entity.id
_entity.type
_entity.pdbx_description
1 polymer ?
#
loop_
_entity_poly.entity_id
_entity_poly.type
_entity_poly.pdbx_seq_one_letter_code
_entity_poly.pdbx_strand_id
1 'polypeptide(L)'
;MYMLIDDAVNAFHFHHTSAVGHEPRHYYVSTPPYLATIICHSGLVLPALQDRVVYAFLSYDFGTTGLCVPGYEGQRHRKITIQRVLNQVLPQRTLTHVLRTSYG
;
A
#
# COMPACT_ATOMS: atom_id res chain seq x y z
N MET A 1 8.78 0.67 -8.57
CA MET A 1 9.71 1.19 -7.53
C MET A 1 10.06 0.06 -6.57
N TYR A 2 11.29 0.03 -6.05
CA TYR A 2 11.71 -0.93 -5.02
C TYR A 2 11.60 -0.29 -3.65
N MET A 3 10.75 -0.87 -2.80
CA MET A 3 10.38 -0.27 -1.52
C MET A 3 10.62 -1.25 -0.39
N LEU A 4 11.32 -0.82 0.66
CA LEU A 4 11.35 -1.54 1.93
C LEU A 4 10.03 -1.30 2.68
N ILE A 5 9.36 -2.36 3.09
CA ILE A 5 8.23 -2.28 4.00
C ILE A 5 8.77 -2.21 5.42
N ASP A 6 8.82 -1.02 5.98
CA ASP A 6 9.26 -0.74 7.36
C ASP A 6 8.07 -0.69 8.32
N ASP A 7 8.30 -0.29 9.57
CA ASP A 7 7.30 -0.29 10.66
C ASP A 7 6.03 0.53 10.36
N ALA A 8 6.05 1.40 9.34
CA ALA A 8 4.85 2.10 8.87
C ALA A 8 3.76 1.15 8.36
N VAL A 9 4.07 -0.13 8.12
CA VAL A 9 3.09 -1.17 7.84
C VAL A 9 2.02 -1.27 8.92
N ASN A 10 2.37 -0.98 10.18
CA ASN A 10 1.46 -1.01 11.32
C ASN A 10 0.41 0.11 11.30
N ALA A 11 0.58 1.13 10.45
CA ALA A 11 -0.43 2.17 10.25
C ALA A 11 -1.60 1.67 9.38
N PHE A 12 -1.54 0.47 8.81
CA PHE A 12 -2.55 -0.08 7.92
C PHE A 12 -3.38 -1.16 8.60
N HIS A 13 -4.69 -1.12 8.35
CA HIS A 13 -5.61 -2.18 8.72
C HIS A 13 -6.10 -2.91 7.47
N PHE A 14 -6.30 -4.22 7.60
CA PHE A 14 -6.95 -5.01 6.56
C PHE A 14 -8.37 -4.50 6.35
N HIS A 15 -8.77 -4.36 5.08
CA HIS A 15 -10.07 -3.85 4.71
C HIS A 15 -10.93 -4.92 4.03
N HIS A 16 -10.47 -5.50 2.92
CA HIS A 16 -11.13 -6.66 2.30
C HIS A 16 -10.21 -7.42 1.34
N THR A 17 -10.70 -8.57 0.87
CA THR A 17 -10.12 -9.36 -0.22
C THR A 17 -11.03 -9.29 -1.44
N SER A 18 -10.45 -9.15 -2.63
CA SER A 18 -11.17 -9.30 -3.90
C SER A 18 -10.36 -10.18 -4.85
N ALA A 19 -11.02 -10.77 -5.84
CA ALA A 19 -10.37 -11.51 -6.91
C ALA A 19 -10.65 -10.82 -8.24
N VAL A 20 -9.60 -10.38 -8.94
CA VAL A 20 -9.71 -9.80 -10.28
C VAL A 20 -9.09 -10.79 -11.25
N GLY A 21 -9.90 -11.42 -12.10
CA GLY A 21 -9.42 -12.41 -13.07
C GLY A 21 -8.68 -13.59 -12.42
N HIS A 22 -9.20 -14.10 -11.29
CA HIS A 22 -8.60 -15.17 -10.45
C HIS A 22 -7.33 -14.79 -9.68
N GLU A 23 -6.88 -13.54 -9.75
CA GLU A 23 -5.77 -13.05 -8.94
C GLU A 23 -6.29 -12.52 -7.58
N PRO A 24 -5.95 -13.16 -6.45
CA PRO A 24 -6.36 -12.67 -5.13
C PRO A 24 -5.62 -11.37 -4.79
N ARG A 25 -6.39 -10.38 -4.33
CA ARG A 25 -5.91 -9.07 -3.92
C ARG A 25 -6.36 -8.76 -2.50
N HIS A 26 -5.42 -8.37 -1.65
CA HIS A 26 -5.69 -7.92 -0.30
C HIS A 26 -5.57 -6.40 -0.23
N TYR A 27 -6.62 -5.75 0.27
CA TYR A 27 -6.73 -4.30 0.36
C TYR A 27 -6.55 -3.87 1.80
N TYR A 28 -5.70 -2.87 2.01
CA TYR A 28 -5.39 -2.31 3.31
C TYR A 28 -5.53 -0.80 3.26
N VAL A 29 -6.15 -0.23 4.28
CA VAL A 29 -6.38 1.20 4.40
C VAL A 29 -5.55 1.71 5.56
N SER A 30 -4.92 2.87 5.40
CA SER A 30 -4.15 3.49 6.48
C SER A 30 -5.05 4.12 7.55
N THR A 31 -4.43 4.42 8.70
CA THR A 31 -4.98 5.26 9.75
C THR A 31 -4.42 6.68 9.60
N PRO A 32 -5.19 7.72 10.04
CA PRO A 32 -4.69 9.08 10.08
C PRO A 32 -3.36 9.17 10.86
N PRO A 33 -2.42 10.05 10.45
CA PRO A 33 -2.61 11.15 9.48
C PRO A 33 -2.34 10.74 8.03
N TYR A 34 -2.03 9.48 7.74
CA TYR A 34 -1.75 9.05 6.38
C TYR A 34 -3.05 8.87 5.61
N LEU A 35 -3.11 9.41 4.39
CA LEU A 35 -4.19 9.16 3.43
C LEU A 35 -3.66 8.23 2.35
N ALA A 36 -3.68 6.93 2.64
CA ALA A 36 -3.12 5.91 1.76
C ALA A 36 -3.89 4.59 1.80
N THR A 37 -3.83 3.88 0.68
CA THR A 37 -4.32 2.52 0.49
C THR A 37 -3.21 1.66 -0.10
N ILE A 38 -3.04 0.44 0.42
CA ILE A 38 -2.14 -0.57 -0.12
C ILE A 38 -2.96 -1.71 -0.71
N ILE A 39 -2.60 -2.13 -1.91
CA ILE A 39 -3.15 -3.32 -2.58
C ILE A 39 -2.02 -4.32 -2.74
N CYS A 40 -2.16 -5.48 -2.12
CA CYS A 40 -1.23 -6.60 -2.26
C CYS A 40 -1.80 -7.60 -3.26
N HIS A 41 -1.06 -7.82 -4.36
CA HIS A 41 -1.42 -8.79 -5.40
C HIS A 41 -1.02 -10.22 -5.04
N SER A 42 -1.53 -11.19 -5.81
CA SER A 42 -1.13 -12.60 -5.76
C SER A 42 -1.17 -13.19 -4.33
N GLY A 43 -2.14 -12.76 -3.53
CA GLY A 43 -2.35 -13.27 -2.17
C GLY A 43 -1.30 -12.81 -1.15
N LEU A 44 -0.43 -11.87 -1.50
CA LEU A 44 0.53 -11.29 -0.55
C LEU A 44 -0.21 -10.65 0.64
N VAL A 45 0.30 -10.85 1.84
CA VAL A 45 -0.29 -10.36 3.10
C VAL A 45 0.60 -9.28 3.66
N LEU A 46 0.10 -8.05 3.78
CA LEU A 46 0.91 -6.86 4.07
C LEU A 46 1.74 -6.98 5.37
N PRO A 47 1.20 -7.44 6.51
CA PRO A 47 2.00 -7.68 7.72
C PRO A 47 3.18 -8.65 7.53
N ALA A 48 3.03 -9.66 6.67
CA ALA A 48 4.10 -10.62 6.38
C ALA A 48 5.21 -10.05 5.47
N LEU A 49 5.04 -8.81 4.98
CA LEU A 49 6.02 -8.11 4.16
C LEU A 49 6.95 -7.22 4.99
N GLN A 50 6.77 -7.09 6.31
CA GLN A 50 7.67 -6.30 7.14
C GLN A 50 9.13 -6.76 6.97
N ASP A 51 10.04 -5.79 6.84
CA ASP A 51 11.47 -5.96 6.54
C ASP A 51 11.76 -6.60 5.17
N ARG A 52 10.77 -6.69 4.28
CA ARG A 52 10.94 -7.17 2.91
C ARG A 52 11.00 -6.01 1.93
N VAL A 53 11.82 -6.18 0.90
CA VAL A 53 11.84 -5.30 -0.26
C VAL A 53 10.82 -5.79 -1.28
N VAL A 54 9.98 -4.90 -1.78
CA VAL A 54 8.93 -5.22 -2.74
C VAL A 54 9.03 -4.39 -4.02
N TYR A 55 8.50 -4.93 -5.11
CA TYR A 55 8.20 -4.14 -6.30
C TYR A 55 6.78 -3.57 -6.17
N ALA A 56 6.69 -2.24 -6.14
CA ALA A 56 5.43 -1.52 -6.02
C ALA A 56 5.27 -0.40 -7.06
N PHE A 57 4.01 -0.13 -7.42
CA PHE A 57 3.59 1.04 -8.19
C PHE A 57 2.93 2.06 -7.27
N LEU A 58 3.12 3.35 -7.58
CA LEU A 58 2.47 4.45 -6.89
C LEU A 58 1.49 5.14 -7.83
N SER A 59 0.29 5.39 -7.36
CA SER A 59 -0.72 6.22 -8.02
C SER A 59 -1.58 6.91 -6.96
N TYR A 60 -2.71 7.48 -7.37
CA TYR A 60 -3.65 8.15 -6.48
C TYR A 60 -5.08 7.72 -6.78
N ASP A 61 -5.91 7.78 -5.75
CA ASP A 61 -7.37 7.66 -5.84
C ASP A 61 -7.99 8.89 -5.18
N PHE A 62 -9.14 9.36 -5.65
CA PHE A 62 -9.85 10.50 -5.05
C PHE A 62 -10.81 10.07 -3.93
N GLY A 63 -10.59 8.90 -3.35
CA GLY A 63 -11.40 8.37 -2.26
C GLY A 63 -12.83 8.06 -2.69
N THR A 64 -13.04 7.68 -3.96
CA THR A 64 -14.36 7.43 -4.55
C THR A 64 -14.70 5.94 -4.64
N THR A 65 -13.71 5.05 -4.50
CA THR A 65 -13.84 3.61 -4.79
C THR A 65 -14.16 2.74 -3.56
N GLY A 66 -14.62 3.35 -2.45
CA GLY A 66 -14.82 2.64 -1.17
C GLY A 66 -13.51 2.21 -0.48
N LEU A 67 -12.37 2.58 -1.07
CA LEU A 67 -11.01 2.25 -0.63
C LEU A 67 -10.30 3.50 -0.12
N CYS A 68 -10.91 4.12 0.88
CA CYS A 68 -10.45 5.37 1.47
C CYS A 68 -10.38 5.26 3.00
N VAL A 69 -9.46 6.02 3.60
CA VAL A 69 -9.46 6.29 5.04
C VAL A 69 -10.81 6.90 5.46
N PRO A 70 -11.56 6.27 6.39
CA PRO A 70 -12.86 6.77 6.84
C PRO A 70 -12.80 8.21 7.36
N GLY A 71 -13.77 9.04 6.95
CA GLY A 71 -13.84 10.46 7.31
C GLY A 71 -12.98 11.38 6.43
N TYR A 72 -12.32 10.82 5.42
CA TYR A 72 -11.52 11.55 4.43
C TYR A 72 -11.96 11.23 2.99
N GLU A 73 -13.24 10.89 2.81
CA GLU A 73 -13.87 10.66 1.52
C GLU A 73 -13.72 11.89 0.60
N GLY A 74 -13.57 11.67 -0.71
CA GLY A 74 -13.38 12.75 -1.69
C GLY A 74 -12.01 13.43 -1.67
N GLN A 75 -11.12 13.07 -0.72
CA GLN A 75 -9.75 13.55 -0.69
C GLN A 75 -8.82 12.67 -1.53
N ARG A 76 -7.67 13.21 -1.92
CA ARG A 76 -6.65 12.48 -2.67
C ARG A 76 -5.89 11.53 -1.73
N HIS A 77 -6.05 10.22 -1.94
CA HIS A 77 -5.36 9.17 -1.19
C HIS A 77 -4.26 8.56 -2.07
N ARG A 78 -3.11 8.27 -1.47
CA ARG A 78 -2.05 7.52 -2.15
C ARG A 78 -2.49 6.10 -2.36
N LYS A 79 -2.27 5.57 -3.55
CA LYS A 79 -2.51 4.18 -3.87
C LYS A 79 -1.19 3.49 -4.15
N ILE A 80 -0.88 2.49 -3.34
CA ILE A 80 0.35 1.72 -3.41
C ILE A 80 -0.01 0.29 -3.81
N THR A 81 0.41 -0.15 -4.99
CA THR A 81 0.13 -1.49 -5.48
C THR A 81 1.39 -2.35 -5.41
N ILE A 82 1.42 -3.33 -4.51
CA ILE A 82 2.50 -4.29 -4.32
C ILE A 82 2.27 -5.49 -5.23
N GLN A 83 3.25 -5.81 -6.07
CA GLN A 83 3.15 -6.89 -7.06
C GLN A 83 3.88 -8.16 -6.61
N ARG A 84 5.07 -8.02 -6.03
CA ARG A 84 5.93 -9.15 -5.65
C ARG A 84 7.00 -8.73 -4.64
N VAL A 85 7.48 -9.71 -3.88
CA VAL A 85 8.69 -9.58 -3.06
C VAL A 85 9.92 -9.69 -3.94
N LEU A 86 10.96 -8.91 -3.63
CA LEU A 86 12.26 -8.94 -4.28
C LEU A 86 13.29 -9.50 -3.30
N ASN A 87 14.12 -10.44 -3.78
CA ASN A 87 15.21 -11.01 -2.99
C ASN A 87 16.52 -10.37 -3.45
N GLN A 88 17.42 -10.06 -2.50
CA GLN A 88 18.78 -9.55 -2.76
C GLN A 88 18.82 -8.22 -3.54
N VAL A 89 17.80 -7.37 -3.37
CA VAL A 89 17.73 -6.03 -3.99
C VAL A 89 17.75 -4.97 -2.89
N LEU A 90 18.57 -3.94 -3.04
CA LEU A 90 18.56 -2.79 -2.14
C LEU A 90 17.31 -1.92 -2.39
N PRO A 91 16.61 -1.46 -1.34
CA PRO A 91 15.46 -0.60 -1.48
C PRO A 91 15.87 0.79 -1.98
N GLN A 92 15.03 1.40 -2.81
CA GLN A 92 15.21 2.80 -3.22
C GLN A 92 14.63 3.78 -2.18
N ARG A 93 13.55 3.35 -1.51
CA ARG A 93 12.80 4.11 -0.50
C ARG A 93 12.21 3.15 0.52
N THR A 94 11.83 3.66 1.69
CA THR A 94 11.00 2.91 2.65
C THR A 94 9.52 3.31 2.52
N LEU A 95 8.62 2.48 3.06
CA LEU A 95 7.19 2.80 3.12
C LEU A 95 6.96 4.11 3.90
N THR A 96 7.61 4.31 5.06
CA THR A 96 7.57 5.59 5.79
C THR A 96 7.92 6.78 4.89
N HIS A 97 9.00 6.68 4.12
CA HIS A 97 9.41 7.75 3.22
C HIS A 97 8.35 8.04 2.16
N VAL A 98 7.75 7.00 1.56
CA VAL A 98 6.69 7.12 0.55
C VAL A 98 5.43 7.77 1.10
N LEU A 99 5.07 7.50 2.36
CA LEU A 99 3.90 8.10 3.00
C LEU A 99 4.11 9.58 3.32
N ARG A 100 5.34 9.98 3.68
CA ARG A 100 5.67 11.34 4.10
C ARG A 100 6.00 12.30 2.95
N THR A 101 6.41 11.80 1.79
CA THR A 101 6.81 12.67 0.66
C THR A 101 5.62 13.07 -0.18
N SER A 102 5.13 14.31 -0.07
CA SER A 102 4.23 14.94 -1.04
C SER A 102 4.79 14.76 -2.46
N TYR A 103 4.13 13.99 -3.34
CA TYR A 103 4.40 14.19 -4.77
C TYR A 103 3.53 15.38 -5.18
N GLY A 104 4.18 16.39 -5.77
CA GLY A 104 3.50 17.48 -6.47
C GLY A 104 2.51 16.95 -7.50
#